data_AF-A0A429X4R0-F1
#
_entry.id   AF-A0A429X4R0-F1
#
_cell.length_a   1.000
_cell.length_b   1.000
_cell.length_c   1.000
_cell.angle_alpha   90.00
_cell.angle_beta   90.00
_cell.angle_gamma   90.00
#
_symmetry.space_group_name_H-M   'P 1'
#
loop_
_entity.id
_entity.type
_entity.pdbx_description
1 polymer ?
#
loop_
_entity_poly.entity_id
_entity_poly.type
_entity_poly.pdbx_seq_one_letter_code
_entity_poly.pdbx_strand_id
1 'polypeptide(L)'
;MYVIGKREFFSLFKSIKSILIIGILLLTSYYSAKFSYVLMSLIELTPSEKEQIYTVGLLTLLFLFGQLFVMGLSHDCINRETHERTMRFLVTRTSRTSILCGKFLGITLFWFVCVAISFLIISIFAKQFDIFIFSQIMSLLIYQIALTILLSVLIPKPGITMFLGTIIGLAFPIFGLWISFTSNVWISWMKFITPFYYLERDDYTLVVILLFAGLMMFIANLIFKRREC
;
A
#
# COMPACT_ATOMS: atom_id res chain seq x y z
N MET A 1 -13.67 -14.70 -9.42
CA MET A 1 -12.79 -13.56 -9.11
C MET A 1 -13.57 -12.30 -8.77
N TYR A 2 -14.40 -11.75 -9.69
CA TYR A 2 -15.14 -10.49 -9.49
C TYR A 2 -15.98 -10.43 -8.21
N VAL A 3 -16.78 -11.45 -7.92
CA VAL A 3 -17.65 -11.50 -6.72
C VAL A 3 -16.83 -11.45 -5.42
N ILE A 4 -15.67 -12.12 -5.39
CA ILE A 4 -14.77 -12.12 -4.23
C ILE A 4 -14.17 -10.73 -4.04
N GLY A 5 -13.65 -10.13 -5.12
CA GLY A 5 -13.11 -8.77 -5.06
C GLY A 5 -14.14 -7.72 -4.64
N LYS A 6 -15.37 -7.82 -5.17
CA LYS A 6 -16.48 -6.96 -4.75
C LYS A 6 -16.78 -7.11 -3.27
N ARG A 7 -16.86 -8.35 -2.76
CA ARG A 7 -17.09 -8.60 -1.33
C ARG A 7 -15.98 -8.01 -0.47
N GLU A 8 -14.72 -8.23 -0.84
CA GLU A 8 -13.55 -7.73 -0.11
C GLU A 8 -13.54 -6.19 -0.07
N PHE A 9 -13.75 -5.56 -1.22
CA PHE A 9 -13.86 -4.10 -1.35
C PHE A 9 -14.91 -3.50 -0.41
N PHE A 10 -16.16 -4.00 -0.47
CA PHE A 10 -17.24 -3.48 0.38
C PHE A 10 -17.05 -3.84 1.86
N SER A 11 -16.39 -4.95 2.16
CA SER A 11 -16.07 -5.34 3.54
C SER A 11 -15.12 -4.34 4.18
N LEU A 12 -14.11 -3.86 3.44
CA LEU A 12 -13.17 -2.87 3.93
C LEU A 12 -13.86 -1.55 4.29
N PHE A 13 -14.80 -1.06 3.48
CA PHE A 13 -15.54 0.19 3.81
C PHE A 13 -16.44 0.10 5.05
N LYS A 14 -16.81 -1.10 5.50
CA LYS A 14 -17.67 -1.28 6.68
C LYS A 14 -16.90 -1.36 8.00
N SER A 15 -15.59 -1.60 7.96
CA SER A 15 -14.77 -1.75 9.16
C SER A 15 -14.50 -0.39 9.81
N ILE A 16 -14.71 -0.31 11.13
CA ILE A 16 -14.39 0.89 11.93
C ILE A 16 -12.93 1.32 11.75
N LYS A 17 -12.00 0.35 11.67
CA LYS A 17 -10.57 0.62 11.44
C LYS A 17 -10.35 1.33 10.10
N SER A 18 -11.04 0.91 9.06
CA SER A 18 -10.94 1.53 7.74
C SER A 18 -11.56 2.92 7.72
N ILE A 19 -12.70 3.12 8.39
CA ILE A 19 -13.33 4.45 8.49
C ILE A 19 -12.37 5.45 9.17
N LEU A 20 -11.68 5.03 10.23
CA LEU A 20 -10.66 5.85 10.89
C LEU A 20 -9.50 6.20 9.94
N ILE A 21 -8.97 5.21 9.20
CA ILE A 21 -7.87 5.44 8.25
C ILE A 21 -8.31 6.36 7.10
N ILE A 22 -9.52 6.17 6.56
CA ILE A 22 -10.10 7.08 5.56
C ILE A 22 -10.20 8.49 6.12
N GLY A 23 -10.70 8.66 7.35
CA GLY A 23 -10.76 9.96 8.00
C GLY A 23 -9.38 10.63 8.11
N ILE A 24 -8.36 9.88 8.52
CA ILE A 24 -6.97 10.37 8.59
C ILE A 24 -6.46 10.79 7.20
N LEU A 25 -6.67 9.98 6.16
CA LEU A 25 -6.24 10.30 4.79
C LEU A 25 -6.93 11.56 4.25
N LEU A 26 -8.24 11.71 4.48
CA LEU A 26 -8.99 12.87 4.01
C LEU A 26 -8.61 14.14 4.78
N LEU A 27 -8.51 14.06 6.12
CA LEU A 27 -8.08 15.18 6.94
C LEU A 27 -6.68 15.65 6.55
N THR A 28 -5.72 14.72 6.44
CA THR A 28 -4.35 15.07 6.05
C THR A 28 -4.29 15.63 4.63
N SER A 29 -5.06 15.12 3.68
CA SER A 29 -5.15 15.71 2.34
C SER A 29 -5.69 17.15 2.37
N TYR A 30 -6.73 17.42 3.17
CA TYR A 30 -7.30 18.76 3.33
C TYR A 30 -6.32 19.73 4.00
N TYR A 31 -5.71 19.33 5.12
CA TYR A 31 -4.77 20.17 5.86
C TYR A 31 -3.49 20.43 5.06
N SER A 32 -2.94 19.42 4.38
CA SER A 32 -1.78 19.55 3.50
C SER A 32 -2.05 20.57 2.39
N ALA A 33 -3.22 20.48 1.76
CA ALA A 33 -3.60 21.40 0.69
C ALA A 33 -3.83 22.83 1.19
N LYS A 34 -4.55 23.00 2.31
CA LYS A 34 -4.92 24.30 2.87
C LYS A 34 -3.74 25.08 3.47
N PHE A 35 -2.83 24.40 4.14
CA PHE A 35 -1.68 25.02 4.83
C PHE A 35 -0.36 24.91 4.05
N SER A 36 -0.45 24.56 2.76
CA SER A 36 0.65 24.54 1.81
C SER A 36 1.50 25.82 1.83
N TYR A 37 0.88 27.00 1.92
CA TYR A 37 1.59 28.27 1.97
C TYR A 37 2.50 28.43 3.21
N VAL A 38 2.11 27.84 4.34
CA VAL A 38 2.93 27.84 5.56
C VAL A 38 4.15 26.95 5.36
N LEU A 39 3.95 25.76 4.78
CA LEU A 39 5.04 24.86 4.42
C LEU A 39 6.03 25.51 3.43
N MET A 40 5.54 26.27 2.45
CA MET A 40 6.39 27.02 1.49
C MET A 40 7.26 28.07 2.18
N SER A 41 6.79 28.66 3.29
CA SER A 41 7.54 29.67 4.04
C SER A 41 8.58 29.09 5.00
N LEU A 42 8.44 27.81 5.35
CA LEU A 42 9.31 27.11 6.31
C LEU A 42 10.46 26.36 5.64
N ILE A 43 10.35 26.07 4.34
CA ILE A 43 11.30 25.24 3.59
C ILE A 43 11.73 25.99 2.33
N GLU A 44 13.05 26.14 2.13
CA GLU A 44 13.60 26.61 0.86
C GLU A 44 13.41 25.52 -0.21
N LEU A 45 12.40 25.69 -1.06
CA LEU A 45 12.05 24.73 -2.09
C LEU A 45 12.46 25.23 -3.48
N THR A 46 12.88 24.29 -4.32
CA THR A 46 13.10 24.47 -5.76
C THR A 46 11.77 24.79 -6.45
N PRO A 47 11.73 25.55 -7.56
CA PRO A 47 10.50 25.86 -8.28
C PRO A 47 9.62 24.65 -8.63
N SER A 48 10.21 23.48 -8.95
CA SER A 48 9.48 22.23 -9.18
C SER A 48 8.82 21.67 -7.92
N GLU A 49 9.53 21.70 -6.79
CA GLU A 49 9.04 21.18 -5.50
C GLU A 49 7.91 22.06 -4.92
N LYS A 50 7.90 23.36 -5.26
CA LYS A 50 6.83 24.28 -4.88
C LYS A 50 5.47 23.89 -5.49
N GLU A 51 5.46 23.34 -6.70
CA GLU A 51 4.21 22.89 -7.34
C GLU A 51 3.64 21.63 -6.67
N GLN A 52 4.51 20.80 -6.09
CA GLN A 52 4.13 19.54 -5.45
C GLN A 52 3.77 19.69 -3.97
N ILE A 53 4.01 20.86 -3.38
CA ILE A 53 3.93 21.07 -1.93
C ILE A 53 2.55 20.71 -1.33
N TYR A 54 1.49 20.89 -2.10
CA TYR A 54 0.13 20.53 -1.71
C TYR A 54 -0.04 19.03 -1.38
N THR A 55 0.75 18.16 -2.01
CA THR A 55 0.71 16.71 -1.85
C THR A 55 1.66 16.17 -0.80
N VAL A 56 2.62 16.98 -0.32
CA VAL A 56 3.71 16.55 0.58
C VAL A 56 3.18 15.88 1.85
N GLY A 57 2.12 16.43 2.46
CA GLY A 57 1.56 15.84 3.68
C GLY A 57 0.96 14.45 3.45
N LEU A 58 0.22 14.25 2.34
CA LEU A 58 -0.34 12.95 1.98
C LEU A 58 0.78 11.95 1.64
N LEU A 59 1.78 12.39 0.88
CA LEU A 59 2.92 11.57 0.48
C LEU A 59 3.72 11.12 1.71
N THR A 60 4.03 12.04 2.62
CA THR A 60 4.73 11.74 3.88
C THR A 60 3.97 10.72 4.72
N LEU A 61 2.66 10.90 4.84
CA LEU A 61 1.80 10.00 5.60
C LEU A 61 1.75 8.59 4.99
N LEU A 62 1.61 8.47 3.67
CA LEU A 62 1.59 7.17 3.00
C LEU A 62 2.97 6.51 2.93
N PHE A 63 4.03 7.30 2.83
CA PHE A 63 5.41 6.81 2.85
C PHE A 63 5.75 6.20 4.22
N LEU A 64 5.42 6.90 5.32
CA LEU A 64 5.72 6.47 6.68
C LEU A 64 4.72 5.43 7.20
N PHE A 65 3.42 5.65 7.03
CA PHE A 65 2.38 4.83 7.65
C PHE A 65 1.60 3.96 6.67
N GLY A 66 1.83 4.08 5.35
CA GLY A 66 1.10 3.29 4.35
C GLY A 66 1.20 1.79 4.57
N GLN A 67 2.42 1.27 4.79
CA GLN A 67 2.61 -0.16 5.05
C GLN A 67 1.90 -0.60 6.34
N LEU A 68 1.89 0.24 7.37
CA LEU A 68 1.18 -0.01 8.62
C LEU A 68 -0.34 -0.04 8.40
N PHE A 69 -0.89 0.90 7.63
CA PHE A 69 -2.33 0.94 7.35
C PHE A 69 -2.79 -0.24 6.50
N VAL A 70 -2.07 -0.56 5.41
CA VAL A 70 -2.38 -1.70 4.54
C VAL A 70 -2.37 -2.99 5.35
N MET A 71 -1.34 -3.18 6.18
CA MET A 71 -1.21 -4.36 7.00
C MET A 71 -2.27 -4.40 8.12
N GLY A 72 -2.52 -3.28 8.78
CA GLY A 72 -3.55 -3.17 9.82
C GLY A 72 -4.96 -3.51 9.33
N LEU A 73 -5.24 -3.26 8.05
CA LEU A 73 -6.53 -3.55 7.41
C LEU A 73 -6.61 -4.92 6.72
N SER A 74 -5.50 -5.45 6.23
CA SER A 74 -5.53 -6.60 5.29
C SER A 74 -4.55 -7.74 5.62
N HIS A 75 -3.83 -7.70 6.75
CA HIS A 75 -2.93 -8.77 7.19
C HIS A 75 -3.60 -10.16 7.24
N ASP A 76 -4.89 -10.20 7.55
CA ASP A 76 -5.64 -11.43 7.77
C ASP A 76 -6.49 -11.88 6.56
N CYS A 77 -6.29 -11.28 5.39
CA CYS A 77 -7.15 -11.49 4.21
C CYS A 77 -7.27 -12.96 3.75
N ILE A 78 -6.22 -13.77 3.88
CA ILE A 78 -6.19 -15.20 3.49
C ILE A 78 -6.17 -16.10 4.72
N ASN A 79 -5.31 -15.80 5.70
CA ASN A 79 -5.13 -16.68 6.84
C ASN A 79 -6.35 -16.74 7.76
N ARG A 80 -7.20 -15.71 7.81
CA ARG A 80 -8.44 -15.76 8.59
C ARG A 80 -9.35 -16.87 8.08
N GLU A 81 -9.57 -16.93 6.78
CA GLU A 81 -10.40 -17.96 6.15
C GLU A 81 -9.76 -19.35 6.27
N THR A 82 -8.43 -19.41 6.28
CA THR A 82 -7.69 -20.66 6.49
C THR A 82 -7.84 -21.13 7.94
N HIS A 83 -7.73 -20.22 8.91
CA HIS A 83 -7.81 -20.48 10.34
C HIS A 83 -9.24 -20.85 10.78
N GLU A 84 -10.25 -20.13 10.27
CA GLU A 84 -11.68 -20.40 10.50
C GLU A 84 -12.20 -21.62 9.71
N ARG A 85 -11.35 -22.29 8.91
CA ARG A 85 -11.71 -23.41 8.01
C ARG A 85 -12.78 -23.09 6.96
N THR A 86 -13.10 -21.81 6.75
CA THR A 86 -14.07 -21.37 5.75
C THR A 86 -13.51 -21.38 4.33
N MET A 87 -12.18 -21.42 4.18
CA MET A 87 -11.50 -21.55 2.89
C MET A 87 -11.94 -22.80 2.09
N ARG A 88 -12.29 -23.90 2.76
CA ARG A 88 -12.79 -25.13 2.11
C ARG A 88 -14.06 -24.90 1.29
N PHE A 89 -14.94 -24.00 1.74
CA PHE A 89 -16.17 -23.65 1.02
C PHE A 89 -15.92 -22.76 -0.20
N LEU A 90 -14.82 -22.00 -0.20
CA LEU A 90 -14.44 -21.15 -1.32
C LEU A 90 -13.75 -21.94 -2.43
N VAL A 91 -12.84 -22.84 -2.06
CA VAL A 91 -12.06 -23.65 -3.00
C VAL A 91 -12.92 -24.65 -3.78
N THR A 92 -14.05 -25.11 -3.22
CA THR A 92 -15.00 -25.97 -3.94
C THR A 92 -15.81 -25.21 -5.00
N ARG A 93 -15.94 -23.88 -4.88
CA ARG A 93 -16.74 -23.05 -5.79
C ARG A 93 -15.89 -22.25 -6.79
N THR A 94 -14.60 -22.07 -6.54
CA THR A 94 -13.71 -21.31 -7.42
C THR A 94 -12.25 -21.74 -7.30
N SER A 95 -11.43 -21.41 -8.29
CA SER A 95 -10.00 -21.72 -8.24
C SER A 95 -9.26 -20.88 -7.20
N ARG A 96 -8.21 -21.45 -6.61
CA ARG A 96 -7.33 -20.78 -5.65
C ARG A 96 -6.71 -19.48 -6.18
N THR A 97 -6.35 -19.47 -7.47
CA THR A 97 -5.87 -18.27 -8.17
C THR A 97 -6.94 -17.17 -8.19
N SER A 98 -8.19 -17.52 -8.50
CA SER A 98 -9.32 -16.59 -8.55
C SER A 98 -9.66 -16.02 -7.17
N ILE A 99 -9.44 -16.77 -6.09
CA ILE A 99 -9.57 -16.28 -4.70
C ILE A 99 -8.48 -15.23 -4.41
N LEU A 100 -7.21 -15.58 -4.64
CA LEU A 100 -6.06 -14.71 -4.37
C LEU A 100 -6.13 -13.41 -5.18
N CYS A 101 -6.31 -13.52 -6.50
CA CYS A 101 -6.45 -12.35 -7.38
C CYS A 101 -7.71 -11.54 -7.06
N GLY A 102 -8.81 -12.20 -6.68
CA GLY A 102 -10.03 -11.52 -6.25
C GLY A 102 -9.79 -10.63 -5.03
N LYS A 103 -9.14 -11.16 -3.99
CA LYS A 103 -8.80 -10.40 -2.77
C LYS A 103 -7.83 -9.27 -3.06
N PHE A 104 -6.76 -9.53 -3.82
CA PHE A 104 -5.82 -8.50 -4.26
C PHE A 104 -6.50 -7.34 -4.98
N LEU A 105 -7.36 -7.63 -5.95
CA LEU A 105 -8.10 -6.60 -6.69
C LEU A 105 -9.06 -5.84 -5.79
N GLY A 106 -9.76 -6.52 -4.88
CA GLY A 106 -10.68 -5.87 -3.93
C GLY A 106 -9.97 -4.88 -3.00
N ILE A 107 -8.82 -5.28 -2.44
CA ILE A 107 -8.00 -4.42 -1.58
C ILE A 107 -7.40 -3.26 -2.40
N THR A 108 -6.89 -3.53 -3.61
CA THR A 108 -6.31 -2.51 -4.48
C THR A 108 -7.36 -1.47 -4.89
N LEU A 109 -8.57 -1.90 -5.25
CA LEU A 109 -9.68 -0.98 -5.58
C LEU A 109 -10.09 -0.11 -4.39
N PHE A 110 -10.08 -0.67 -3.17
CA PHE A 110 -10.37 0.10 -1.96
C PHE A 110 -9.36 1.25 -1.80
N TRP A 111 -8.07 0.93 -1.87
CA TRP A 111 -7.00 1.92 -1.76
C TRP A 111 -7.01 2.93 -2.90
N PHE A 112 -7.29 2.49 -4.13
CA PHE A 112 -7.46 3.36 -5.28
C PHE A 112 -8.54 4.42 -5.05
N VAL A 113 -9.71 4.01 -4.56
CA VAL A 113 -10.81 4.96 -4.26
C VAL A 113 -10.41 5.92 -3.15
N CYS A 114 -9.80 5.45 -2.07
CA CYS A 114 -9.36 6.31 -0.97
C CYS A 114 -8.35 7.38 -1.43
N VAL A 115 -7.31 6.96 -2.16
CA VAL A 115 -6.27 7.87 -2.65
C VAL A 115 -6.84 8.81 -3.72
N ALA A 116 -7.69 8.32 -4.63
CA ALA A 116 -8.31 9.15 -5.65
C ALA A 116 -9.15 10.27 -5.02
N ILE A 117 -9.95 9.98 -3.99
CA ILE A 117 -10.73 11.01 -3.27
C ILE A 117 -9.80 12.01 -2.58
N SER A 118 -8.74 11.54 -1.91
CA SER A 118 -7.74 12.43 -1.30
C SER A 118 -7.08 13.36 -2.32
N PHE A 119 -6.71 12.84 -3.50
CA PHE A 119 -6.14 13.64 -4.58
C PHE A 119 -7.15 14.62 -5.20
N LEU A 120 -8.42 14.24 -5.31
CA LEU A 120 -9.48 15.16 -5.77
C LEU A 120 -9.60 16.34 -4.80
N ILE A 121 -9.56 16.11 -3.49
CA ILE A 121 -9.58 17.20 -2.50
C ILE A 121 -8.37 18.12 -2.70
N ILE A 122 -7.17 17.56 -2.84
CA ILE A 122 -5.95 18.35 -3.07
C ILE A 122 -6.04 19.17 -4.36
N SER A 123 -6.57 18.57 -5.44
CA SER A 123 -6.68 19.22 -6.76
C SER A 123 -7.57 20.47 -6.75
N ILE A 124 -8.57 20.52 -5.86
CA ILE A 124 -9.43 21.72 -5.70
C ILE A 124 -8.59 22.93 -5.27
N PHE A 125 -7.59 22.73 -4.41
CA PHE A 125 -6.71 23.79 -3.93
C PHE A 125 -5.52 24.04 -4.86
N ALA A 126 -4.90 22.96 -5.34
CA ALA A 126 -3.73 23.03 -6.21
C ALA A 126 -4.09 23.51 -7.63
N LYS A 127 -5.37 23.42 -8.04
CA LYS A 127 -5.89 23.66 -9.40
C LYS A 127 -5.25 22.79 -10.48
N GLN A 128 -4.49 21.78 -10.07
CA GLN A 128 -3.82 20.82 -10.94
C GLN A 128 -3.95 19.43 -10.32
N PHE A 129 -3.95 18.41 -11.20
CA PHE A 129 -3.94 17.02 -10.81
C PHE A 129 -2.63 16.39 -11.27
N ASP A 130 -1.76 16.09 -10.31
CA ASP A 130 -0.49 15.43 -10.61
C ASP A 130 -0.70 13.91 -10.75
N ILE A 131 -0.83 13.48 -12.01
CA ILE A 131 -1.01 12.06 -12.36
C ILE A 131 0.25 11.25 -12.02
N PHE A 132 1.42 11.86 -12.09
CA PHE A 132 2.68 11.17 -11.87
C PHE A 132 2.82 10.78 -10.39
N ILE A 133 2.64 11.73 -9.47
CA ILE A 133 2.68 11.45 -8.02
C ILE A 133 1.56 10.48 -7.63
N PHE A 134 0.37 10.62 -8.21
CA PHE A 134 -0.72 9.66 -7.99
C PHE A 134 -0.30 8.23 -8.39
N SER A 135 0.34 8.08 -9.56
CA SER A 135 0.80 6.77 -10.04
C SER A 135 1.93 6.17 -9.19
N GLN A 136 2.82 7.01 -8.66
CA GLN A 136 3.89 6.60 -7.74
C GLN A 136 3.30 6.06 -6.42
N ILE A 137 2.36 6.80 -5.82
CA ILE A 137 1.68 6.39 -4.59
C ILE A 137 0.90 5.09 -4.81
N MET A 138 0.18 4.98 -5.93
CA MET A 138 -0.54 3.75 -6.26
C MET A 138 0.40 2.56 -6.45
N SER A 139 1.56 2.76 -7.10
CA SER A 139 2.56 1.70 -7.27
C SER A 139 3.13 1.24 -5.93
N LEU A 140 3.42 2.17 -5.02
CA LEU A 140 3.84 1.86 -3.66
C LEU A 140 2.77 1.04 -2.91
N LEU A 141 1.51 1.48 -2.94
CA LEU A 141 0.42 0.76 -2.26
C LEU A 141 0.21 -0.65 -2.85
N ILE A 142 0.29 -0.80 -4.17
CA ILE A 142 0.20 -2.11 -4.83
C ILE A 142 1.30 -3.05 -4.32
N TYR A 143 2.54 -2.55 -4.20
CA TYR A 143 3.64 -3.31 -3.61
C TYR A 143 3.34 -3.72 -2.15
N GLN A 144 2.87 -2.78 -1.33
CA GLN A 144 2.57 -3.03 0.08
C GLN A 144 1.43 -4.06 0.24
N ILE A 145 0.40 -3.98 -0.60
CA ILE A 145 -0.72 -4.94 -0.63
C ILE A 145 -0.23 -6.33 -1.02
N ALA A 146 0.61 -6.42 -2.06
CA ALA A 146 1.18 -7.70 -2.49
C ALA A 146 2.01 -8.36 -1.38
N LEU A 147 2.82 -7.58 -0.67
CA LEU A 147 3.57 -8.04 0.50
C LEU A 147 2.65 -8.54 1.62
N THR A 148 1.60 -7.78 1.93
CA THR A 148 0.60 -8.15 2.95
C THR A 148 -0.11 -9.46 2.60
N ILE A 149 -0.51 -9.66 1.34
CA ILE A 149 -1.14 -10.90 0.89
C ILE A 149 -0.15 -12.06 0.95
N LEU A 150 1.09 -11.86 0.52
CA LEU A 150 2.14 -12.88 0.59
C LEU A 150 2.34 -13.34 2.04
N LEU A 151 2.43 -12.42 3.00
CA LEU A 151 2.54 -12.75 4.43
C LEU A 151 1.29 -13.47 4.96
N SER A 152 0.09 -13.04 4.53
CA SER A 152 -1.16 -13.72 4.88
C SER A 152 -1.22 -15.16 4.34
N VAL A 153 -0.66 -15.42 3.16
CA VAL A 153 -0.55 -16.78 2.63
C VAL A 153 0.49 -17.61 3.41
N LEU A 154 1.67 -17.04 3.67
CA LEU A 154 2.76 -17.74 4.36
C LEU A 154 2.35 -18.16 5.79
N ILE A 155 1.73 -17.26 6.52
CA ILE A 155 1.51 -17.42 7.96
C ILE A 155 0.03 -17.76 8.23
N PRO A 156 -0.29 -18.99 8.66
CA PRO A 156 -1.67 -19.45 8.80
C PRO A 156 -2.39 -18.89 10.03
N LYS A 157 -1.66 -18.31 11.00
CA LYS A 157 -2.23 -17.78 12.24
C LYS A 157 -2.43 -16.26 12.13
N PRO A 158 -3.68 -15.75 12.17
CA PRO A 158 -3.96 -14.31 12.05
C PRO A 158 -3.26 -13.46 13.11
N GLY A 159 -3.18 -13.94 14.35
CA GLY A 159 -2.50 -13.22 15.44
C GLY A 159 -1.01 -12.96 15.17
N ILE A 160 -0.32 -13.91 14.52
CA ILE A 160 1.10 -13.74 14.16
C ILE A 160 1.25 -12.73 13.04
N THR A 161 0.38 -12.76 12.03
CA THR A 161 0.40 -11.75 10.96
C THR A 161 0.04 -10.36 11.43
N MET A 162 -0.80 -10.22 12.47
CA MET A 162 -1.08 -8.91 13.06
C MET A 162 0.18 -8.35 13.71
N PHE A 163 0.86 -9.15 14.53
CA PHE A 163 2.08 -8.73 15.24
C PHE A 163 3.23 -8.41 14.28
N LEU A 164 3.56 -9.35 13.39
CA LEU A 164 4.57 -9.11 12.35
C LEU A 164 4.18 -7.97 11.44
N GLY A 165 2.89 -7.83 11.18
CA GLY A 165 2.37 -6.76 10.37
C GLY A 165 2.65 -5.37 10.95
N THR A 166 2.45 -5.20 12.25
CA THR A 166 2.79 -3.96 12.96
C THR A 166 4.29 -3.71 12.98
N ILE A 167 5.11 -4.75 13.25
CA ILE A 167 6.57 -4.62 13.24
C ILE A 167 7.06 -4.20 11.85
N ILE A 168 6.63 -4.91 10.80
CA ILE A 168 7.01 -4.61 9.42
C ILE A 168 6.48 -3.23 9.05
N GLY A 169 5.23 -2.88 9.41
CA GLY A 169 4.64 -1.57 9.15
C GLY A 169 5.47 -0.40 9.69
N LEU A 170 6.02 -0.53 10.89
CA LEU A 170 6.88 0.49 11.50
C LEU A 170 8.32 0.43 10.99
N ALA A 171 8.85 -0.77 10.80
CA ALA A 171 10.23 -0.98 10.40
C ALA A 171 10.46 -0.59 8.93
N PHE A 172 9.48 -0.82 8.05
CA PHE A 172 9.59 -0.60 6.61
C PHE A 172 10.05 0.81 6.22
N PRO A 173 9.44 1.91 6.70
CA PRO A 173 9.95 3.26 6.42
C PRO A 173 11.31 3.54 7.05
N ILE A 174 11.58 3.05 8.27
CA ILE A 174 12.85 3.25 8.98
C ILE A 174 13.99 2.60 8.19
N PHE A 175 13.81 1.35 7.77
CA PHE A 175 14.76 0.64 6.93
C PHE A 175 14.89 1.30 5.56
N GLY A 176 13.80 1.77 4.96
CA GLY A 176 13.81 2.50 3.69
C GLY A 176 14.71 3.74 3.74
N LEU A 177 14.48 4.61 4.72
CA LEU A 177 15.27 5.82 4.92
C LEU A 177 16.73 5.49 5.23
N TRP A 178 16.98 4.55 6.16
CA TRP A 178 18.35 4.17 6.53
C TRP A 178 19.14 3.64 5.33
N ILE A 179 18.52 2.77 4.54
CA ILE A 179 19.14 2.22 3.33
C ILE A 179 19.45 3.35 2.34
N SER A 180 18.50 4.26 2.07
CA SER A 180 18.70 5.38 1.14
C SER A 180 19.88 6.28 1.50
N PHE A 181 20.04 6.63 2.79
CA PHE A 181 21.13 7.51 3.26
C PHE A 181 22.47 6.81 3.50
N THR A 182 22.54 5.49 3.45
CA THR A 182 23.80 4.77 3.67
C THR A 182 24.71 4.83 2.44
N SER A 183 26.01 5.08 2.67
CA SER A 183 27.07 5.08 1.65
C SER A 183 27.88 3.78 1.60
N ASN A 184 27.61 2.85 2.52
CA ASN A 184 28.33 1.58 2.59
C ASN A 184 28.02 0.69 1.37
N VAL A 185 29.05 0.32 0.60
CA VAL A 185 28.95 -0.49 -0.62
C VAL A 185 28.25 -1.84 -0.38
N TRP A 186 28.45 -2.45 0.79
CA TRP A 186 27.84 -3.72 1.17
C TRP A 186 26.34 -3.65 1.43
N ILE A 187 25.79 -2.46 1.69
CA ILE A 187 24.37 -2.25 1.97
C ILE A 187 23.70 -1.51 0.79
N SER A 188 24.48 -0.79 -0.02
CA SER A 188 24.01 0.01 -1.15
C SER A 188 23.22 -0.80 -2.18
N TRP A 189 23.56 -2.09 -2.39
CA TRP A 189 22.80 -2.95 -3.31
C TRP A 189 21.36 -3.25 -2.81
N MET A 190 21.10 -3.18 -1.50
CA MET A 190 19.76 -3.39 -0.94
C MET A 190 18.79 -2.26 -1.33
N LYS A 191 19.30 -1.09 -1.75
CA LYS A 191 18.49 0.02 -2.29
C LYS A 191 17.63 -0.46 -3.47
N PHE A 192 18.15 -1.35 -4.31
CA PHE A 192 17.44 -1.83 -5.51
C PHE A 192 16.26 -2.77 -5.20
N ILE A 193 16.14 -3.27 -3.98
CA ILE A 193 15.02 -4.13 -3.55
C ILE A 193 13.90 -3.29 -2.95
N THR A 194 14.22 -2.13 -2.38
CA THR A 194 13.21 -1.29 -1.74
C THR A 194 12.45 -0.47 -2.80
N PRO A 195 11.11 -0.33 -2.67
CA PRO A 195 10.34 0.48 -3.61
C PRO A 195 10.73 1.97 -3.53
N PHE A 196 11.28 2.40 -2.39
CA PHE A 196 11.67 3.78 -2.12
C PHE A 196 12.74 4.32 -3.07
N TYR A 197 13.71 3.49 -3.46
CA TYR A 197 14.76 3.90 -4.39
C TYR A 197 14.22 4.31 -5.77
N TYR A 198 13.14 3.67 -6.22
CA TYR A 198 12.52 3.94 -7.51
C TYR A 198 11.47 5.04 -7.45
N LEU A 199 11.04 5.45 -6.25
CA LEU A 199 10.12 6.57 -6.02
C LEU A 199 10.84 7.91 -5.93
N GLU A 200 12.10 7.92 -5.48
CA GLU A 200 12.93 9.12 -5.42
C GLU A 200 13.36 9.63 -6.80
N ARG A 201 13.25 8.78 -7.83
CA ARG A 201 13.55 9.15 -9.21
C ARG A 201 12.27 9.54 -9.94
N ASP A 202 12.30 10.70 -10.60
CA ASP A 202 11.22 11.17 -11.48
C ASP A 202 11.12 10.40 -12.82
N ASP A 203 11.59 9.15 -12.86
CA ASP A 203 11.64 8.29 -14.04
C ASP A 203 10.50 7.26 -14.05
N TYR A 204 10.30 6.60 -15.20
CA TYR A 204 9.37 5.46 -15.38
C TYR A 204 9.76 4.18 -14.61
N THR A 205 10.71 4.27 -13.67
CA THR A 205 11.13 3.16 -12.80
C THR A 205 10.02 2.64 -11.89
N LEU A 206 8.89 3.33 -11.78
CA LEU A 206 7.66 2.86 -11.15
C LEU A 206 7.23 1.46 -11.64
N VAL A 207 7.53 1.10 -12.89
CA VAL A 207 7.19 -0.21 -13.46
C VAL A 207 7.93 -1.35 -12.73
N VAL A 208 9.13 -1.09 -12.22
CA VAL A 208 9.91 -2.08 -11.45
C VAL A 208 9.20 -2.43 -10.14
N ILE A 209 8.57 -1.45 -9.48
CA ILE A 209 7.79 -1.67 -8.26
C ILE A 209 6.61 -2.61 -8.54
N LEU A 210 5.92 -2.40 -9.67
CA LEU A 210 4.82 -3.25 -10.10
C LEU A 210 5.29 -4.66 -10.47
N LEU A 211 6.50 -4.80 -11.04
CA LEU A 211 7.11 -6.10 -11.31
C LEU A 211 7.35 -6.85 -10.00
N PHE A 212 7.92 -6.22 -8.98
CA PHE A 212 8.09 -6.84 -7.66
C PHE A 212 6.75 -7.25 -7.02
N ALA A 213 5.72 -6.41 -7.13
CA ALA A 213 4.38 -6.75 -6.67
C ALA A 213 3.82 -7.99 -7.40
N GLY A 214 3.99 -8.06 -8.72
CA GLY A 214 3.62 -9.21 -9.54
C GLY A 214 4.36 -10.49 -9.15
N LEU A 215 5.67 -10.38 -8.88
CA LEU A 215 6.51 -11.49 -8.42
C LEU A 215 6.04 -12.00 -7.05
N MET A 216 5.78 -11.12 -6.09
CA MET A 216 5.23 -11.49 -4.78
C MET A 216 3.88 -12.18 -4.90
N MET A 217 2.99 -11.68 -5.75
CA MET A 217 1.70 -12.31 -6.02
C MET A 217 1.85 -13.69 -6.69
N PHE A 218 2.82 -13.84 -7.59
CA PHE A 218 3.14 -15.12 -8.21
C PHE A 218 3.64 -16.15 -7.18
N ILE A 219 4.57 -15.76 -6.30
CA ILE A 219 5.05 -16.61 -5.19
C ILE A 219 3.87 -16.98 -4.28
N ALA A 220 3.05 -15.99 -3.88
CA ALA A 220 1.89 -16.23 -3.02
C ALA A 220 0.94 -17.26 -3.66
N ASN A 221 0.70 -17.17 -4.97
CA ASN A 221 -0.12 -18.13 -5.70
C ASN A 221 0.49 -19.54 -5.73
N LEU A 222 1.79 -19.68 -5.96
CA LEU A 222 2.46 -21.00 -5.95
C LEU A 222 2.36 -21.67 -4.58
N ILE A 223 2.59 -20.92 -3.51
CA ILE A 223 2.49 -21.42 -2.13
C ILE A 223 1.05 -21.80 -1.81
N PHE A 224 0.09 -20.94 -2.16
CA PHE A 224 -1.32 -21.18 -1.90
C PHE A 224 -1.88 -22.40 -2.65
N LYS A 225 -1.36 -22.70 -3.86
CA LYS A 225 -1.70 -23.93 -4.59
C LYS A 225 -1.18 -25.21 -3.95
N ARG A 226 -0.04 -25.16 -3.25
CA ARG A 226 0.57 -26.33 -2.61
C ARG A 226 -0.02 -26.64 -1.23
N ARG A 227 -0.69 -25.67 -0.60
CA ARG A 227 -1.21 -25.83 0.75
C ARG A 227 -2.45 -26.73 0.77
N GLU A 228 -2.49 -27.71 1.66
CA GLU A 228 -3.74 -28.43 1.96
C GLU A 228 -4.56 -27.57 2.93
N CYS A 229 -5.83 -27.33 2.61
CA CYS A 229 -6.75 -26.52 3.41
C CYS A 229 -7.94 -27.35 3.85
#